data_AF-A0A5S4T6M0-F1
#
_entry.id   AF-A0A5S4T6M0-F1
#
_cell.length_a   1.000
_cell.length_b   1.000
_cell.length_c   1.000
_cell.angle_alpha   90.00
_cell.angle_beta   90.00
_cell.angle_gamma   90.00
#
_symmetry.space_group_name_H-M   'P 1'
#
loop_
_entity.id
_entity.type
_entity.pdbx_description
1 polymer ?
#
loop_
_entity_poly.entity_id
_entity_poly.type
_entity_poly.pdbx_seq_one_letter_code
_entity_poly.pdbx_strand_id
1 'polypeptide(L)' 'MTFDYKDHGKERFVVDIEDYTKQNENYRTTIWTGEKLQVTLMSIEPGDDIGLEIH' A
#
# COMPACT_ATOMS: atom_id res chain seq x y z
N MET A 1 -11.56 6.18 -12.05
CA MET A 1 -11.21 7.06 -10.91
C MET A 1 -9.69 7.11 -10.85
N THR A 2 -9.09 8.23 -10.46
CA THR A 2 -7.63 8.34 -10.36
C THR A 2 -7.25 8.20 -8.89
N PHE A 3 -6.49 7.16 -8.56
CA PHE A 3 -6.01 6.89 -7.20
C PHE A 3 -4.73 7.68 -6.93
N ASP A 4 -4.66 8.38 -5.78
CA ASP A 4 -3.45 9.06 -5.33
C ASP A 4 -2.69 8.15 -4.37
N TYR A 5 -1.67 7.47 -4.90
CA TYR A 5 -0.86 6.49 -4.18
C TYR A 5 0.38 7.07 -3.50
N LYS A 6 0.50 8.40 -3.40
CA LYS A 6 1.60 9.00 -2.67
C LYS A 6 1.54 8.61 -1.19
N ASP A 7 2.68 8.60 -0.52
CA ASP A 7 2.71 8.50 0.93
C ASP A 7 2.21 9.80 1.56
N HIS A 8 1.09 9.73 2.29
CA HIS A 8 0.47 10.87 2.94
C HIS A 8 1.12 11.24 4.29
N GLY A 9 2.14 10.52 4.74
CA GLY A 9 2.89 10.83 5.96
C GLY A 9 2.01 10.84 7.20
N LYS A 10 2.29 11.73 8.17
CA LYS A 10 1.50 11.85 9.42
C LYS A 10 0.18 12.61 9.26
N GLU A 11 -0.18 13.00 8.04
CA GLU A 11 -1.40 13.76 7.79
C GLU A 11 -2.64 12.88 7.94
N ARG A 12 -3.79 13.53 8.19
CA ARG A 12 -5.09 12.84 8.18
C ARG A 12 -5.36 12.37 6.76
N PHE A 13 -5.49 11.05 6.60
CA PHE A 13 -5.72 10.42 5.32
C PHE A 13 -6.95 9.51 5.42
N VAL A 14 -7.98 9.82 4.64
CA VAL A 14 -9.25 9.08 4.61
C VAL A 14 -9.49 8.64 3.17
N VAL A 15 -9.56 7.33 2.98
CA VAL A 15 -9.73 6.71 1.66
C VAL A 15 -10.57 5.44 1.79
N ASP A 16 -11.14 4.99 0.68
CA ASP A 16 -11.65 3.64 0.56
C ASP A 16 -10.46 2.68 0.36
N ILE A 17 -10.08 1.98 1.41
CA ILE A 17 -8.92 1.08 1.37
C ILE A 17 -9.17 -0.14 0.48
N GLU A 18 -10.43 -0.56 0.29
CA GLU A 18 -10.77 -1.70 -0.55
C GLU A 18 -10.49 -1.36 -2.02
N ASP A 19 -10.99 -0.23 -2.48
CA ASP A 19 -10.78 0.23 -3.85
C ASP A 19 -9.29 0.51 -4.12
N TYR A 20 -8.61 1.19 -3.19
CA TYR A 20 -7.16 1.43 -3.28
C TYR A 20 -6.35 0.13 -3.38
N THR A 21 -6.74 -0.91 -2.64
CA THR A 21 -6.06 -2.20 -2.66
C THR A 21 -6.32 -2.93 -3.98
N LYS A 22 -7.57 -3.00 -4.43
CA LYS A 22 -7.95 -3.74 -5.66
C LYS A 22 -7.42 -3.09 -6.94
N GLN A 23 -7.22 -1.78 -6.93
CA GLN A 23 -6.79 -1.01 -8.10
C GLN A 23 -5.27 -0.76 -8.11
N ASN A 24 -4.55 -1.22 -7.08
CA ASN A 24 -3.11 -1.15 -7.05
C ASN A 24 -2.53 -2.32 -7.85
N GLU A 25 -1.84 -2.04 -8.95
CA GLU A 25 -1.14 -3.04 -9.76
C GLU A 25 0.35 -3.16 -9.39
N ASN A 26 0.85 -2.34 -8.46
CA ASN A 26 2.25 -2.39 -8.07
C ASN A 26 2.49 -3.51 -7.07
N TYR A 27 3.66 -4.13 -7.16
CA TYR A 27 4.12 -5.10 -6.17
C TYR A 27 4.09 -4.54 -4.74
N ARG A 28 4.50 -3.28 -4.56
CA ARG A 28 4.45 -2.57 -3.28
C ARG A 28 4.22 -1.08 -3.48
N THR A 29 3.31 -0.51 -2.71
CA THR A 29 3.03 0.92 -2.68
C THR A 29 2.78 1.37 -1.26
N THR A 30 3.63 2.26 -0.74
CA THR A 30 3.43 2.89 0.56
C THR A 30 2.49 4.08 0.41
N ILE A 31 1.35 4.04 1.09
CA ILE A 31 0.33 5.09 1.03
C ILE A 31 0.30 5.97 2.29
N TRP A 32 0.92 5.52 3.38
CA TRP A 32 0.96 6.27 4.64
C TRP A 32 2.10 5.81 5.56
N THR A 33 2.93 6.73 6.03
CA THR A 33 3.98 6.48 7.04
C THR A 33 3.84 7.40 8.24
N GLY A 34 3.55 6.80 9.40
CA GLY A 34 3.53 7.44 10.70
C GLY A 34 4.81 7.21 11.50
N GLU A 35 4.78 7.58 12.78
CA GLU A 35 5.95 7.43 13.67
C GLU A 35 6.24 5.99 14.08
N LYS A 36 5.20 5.16 14.14
CA LYS A 36 5.26 3.80 14.69
C LYS A 36 4.59 2.76 13.80
N LEU A 37 4.03 3.19 12.67
CA LEU A 37 3.26 2.36 11.76
C LEU A 37 3.45 2.88 10.34
N GLN A 38 3.56 1.97 9.39
CA GLN A 38 3.49 2.24 7.97
C GLN A 38 2.40 1.36 7.36
N VAL A 39 1.70 1.89 6.36
CA VAL A 39 0.69 1.17 5.57
C VAL A 39 1.17 1.04 4.14
N THR A 40 1.25 -0.19 3.66
CA THR A 40 1.61 -0.54 2.29
C THR A 40 0.52 -1.39 1.65
N LEU A 41 0.32 -1.21 0.35
CA LEU A 41 -0.51 -2.04 -0.51
C LEU A 41 0.40 -2.90 -1.38
N MET A 42 0.00 -4.13 -1.67
CA MET A 42 0.76 -5.05 -2.49
C MET A 42 -0.18 -5.80 -3.44
N SER A 43 0.19 -5.87 -4.72
CA SER A 43 -0.34 -6.85 -5.67
C SER A 43 0.70 -7.93 -5.87
N ILE A 44 0.32 -9.19 -5.65
CA ILE A 44 1.20 -10.35 -5.80
C ILE A 44 0.53 -11.25 -6.82
N GLU A 45 1.16 -11.40 -7.98
CA GLU A 45 0.59 -12.15 -9.09
C GLU A 45 0.65 -13.67 -8.84
N PRO A 46 -0.20 -14.48 -9.50
CA PRO A 46 -0.16 -15.92 -9.35
C PRO A 46 1.22 -16.51 -9.68
N GLY A 47 1.83 -17.19 -8.69
CA GLY A 47 3.15 -17.79 -8.82
C GLY A 47 4.30 -16.93 -8.27
N ASP A 48 4.02 -15.67 -7.93
CA ASP A 48 4.97 -14.81 -7.20
C ASP A 48 4.89 -15.06 -5.69
N ASP A 49 5.92 -14.60 -4.98
CA ASP A 49 6.06 -14.68 -3.53
C ASP A 49 6.46 -13.31 -2.98
N ILE A 50 6.13 -13.03 -1.72
CA ILE A 50 6.50 -11.78 -1.04
C ILE A 50 8.02 -11.68 -0.80
N GLY A 51 8.70 -12.82 -0.86
CA GLY A 51 10.06 -13.03 -0.39
C GLY A 51 10.07 -13.49 1.06
N LEU A 52 11.04 -14.36 1.38
CA LEU A 52 11.35 -14.71 2.77
C LEU A 52 11.79 -13.44 3.51
N GLU A 53 10.94 -12.96 4.42
CA GLU A 53 11.21 -11.76 5.21
C GLU A 53 11.77 -12.14 6.58
N ILE A 54 12.71 -11.33 7.08
CA ILE A 54 13.06 -11.24 8.49
C ILE A 54 12.65 -9.84 8.93
N HIS A 55 11.74 -9.81 9.90
CA HIS A 55 11.25 -8.58 10.52
C HIS A 55 12.28 -7.97 11.48
#